data_AF-A0A6J7M2C1-F1
#
_entry.id   AF-A0A6J7M2C1-F1
#
_cell.length_a   1.000
_cell.length_b   1.000
_cell.length_c   1.000
_cell.angle_alpha   90.00
_cell.angle_beta   90.00
_cell.angle_gamma   90.00
#
_symmetry.space_group_name_H-M   'P 1'
#
loop_
_entity.id
_entity.type
_entity.pdbx_description
1 polymer ?
#
loop_
_entity_poly.entity_id
_entity_poly.type
_entity_poly.pdbx_seq_one_letter_code
_entity_poly.pdbx_strand_id
1 'polypeptide(L)' 'MTTDDKRISPEDIRNKLNEITGSVGDELESTKGTAITVGAIALGVLVVAVFLIGRRRGKRLATIVEIRRV' A
#
# COMPACT_ATOMS: atom_id res chain seq x y z
N MET A 1 20.81 17.95 -43.43
CA MET A 1 20.18 16.85 -42.68
C MET A 1 21.17 15.68 -42.71
N THR A 2 21.95 15.51 -41.65
CA THR A 2 22.95 14.43 -41.55
C THR A 2 22.25 13.20 -40.99
N THR A 3 21.89 12.27 -41.86
CA THR A 3 21.45 10.92 -41.46
C THR A 3 22.72 10.15 -41.11
N ASP A 4 23.02 10.08 -39.82
CA ASP A 4 24.12 9.31 -39.26
C ASP A 4 23.78 7.82 -39.44
N ASP A 5 24.38 7.18 -40.45
CA ASP A 5 24.29 5.75 -40.74
C ASP A 5 25.12 4.94 -39.72
N LYS A 6 24.90 5.20 -38.42
CA LYS A 6 25.51 4.44 -37.33
C LYS A 6 24.78 3.12 -37.23
N ARG A 7 25.46 2.06 -37.67
CA ARG A 7 25.01 0.69 -37.39
C ARG A 7 24.72 0.58 -35.90
N ILE A 8 23.47 0.23 -35.58
CA ILE A 8 23.05 -0.04 -34.21
C ILE A 8 23.88 -1.21 -33.71
N SER A 9 24.63 -0.96 -32.65
CA SER A 9 25.47 -1.97 -32.03
C SER A 9 24.67 -2.73 -30.96
N PRO A 10 24.99 -3.99 -30.65
CA PRO A 10 24.30 -4.76 -29.61
C PRO A 10 24.28 -4.06 -28.24
N GLU A 11 25.31 -3.27 -27.91
CA GLU A 11 25.38 -2.45 -26.71
C GLU A 11 24.33 -1.32 -26.69
N ASP A 12 24.01 -0.72 -27.83
CA ASP A 12 22.99 0.34 -27.92
C ASP A 12 21.60 -0.21 -27.60
N ILE A 13 21.32 -1.45 -28.06
CA ILE A 13 20.08 -2.16 -27.75
C ILE A 13 20.02 -2.51 -26.26
N ARG A 14 21.13 -3.01 -25.70
CA ARG A 14 21.20 -3.35 -24.26
C ARG A 14 21.01 -2.13 -23.38
N ASN A 15 21.61 -1.00 -23.74
CA ASN A 15 21.45 0.26 -23.02
C ASN A 15 20.00 0.75 -23.05
N LYS A 16 19.34 0.72 -24.22
CA LYS A 16 17.91 1.07 -24.34
C LYS A 16 17.00 0.14 -23.53
N LEU A 17 17.26 -1.16 -23.58
CA LEU A 17 16.48 -2.14 -22.82
C LEU A 17 16.64 -1.97 -21.31
N ASN A 18 17.87 -1.66 -20.85
CA ASN A 18 18.12 -1.33 -19.46
C ASN A 18 17.45 -0.02 -19.04
N GLU A 19 17.40 0.99 -19.91
CA GLU A 19 16.71 2.26 -19.64
C GLU A 19 15.19 2.06 -19.48
N ILE A 20 14.58 1.28 -20.37
CA ILE A 20 13.15 0.94 -20.32
C ILE A 20 12.84 0.05 -19.10
N THR A 21 13.72 -0.90 -18.78
CA THR A 21 13.50 -1.81 -17.63
C THR A 21 13.76 -1.11 -16.29
N GLY A 22 14.77 -0.25 -16.21
CA GLY A 22 15.11 0.51 -14.99
C GLY A 22 14.02 1.50 -14.60
N SER A 23 13.49 2.25 -15.57
CA SER A 23 12.37 3.17 -15.34
C SER A 23 11.09 2.44 -14.88
N VAL A 24 10.82 1.24 -15.41
CA VAL A 24 9.69 0.41 -14.95
C VAL A 24 9.95 -0.16 -13.55
N GLY A 25 11.19 -0.53 -13.22
CA GLY A 25 11.57 -1.03 -11.89
C GLY A 25 11.32 0.00 -10.79
N ASP A 26 11.80 1.22 -11.00
CA ASP A 26 11.65 2.32 -10.03
C ASP A 26 10.17 2.68 -9.79
N GLU A 27 9.36 2.70 -10.85
CA GLU A 27 7.92 2.95 -10.77
C GLU A 27 7.20 1.84 -9.98
N LEU A 28 7.58 0.57 -10.20
CA LEU A 28 7.01 -0.57 -9.50
C LEU A 28 7.39 -0.59 -8.02
N GLU A 29 8.62 -0.24 -7.67
CA GLU A 29 9.08 -0.21 -6.28
C GLU A 29 8.40 0.91 -5.48
N SER A 30 8.28 2.11 -6.08
CA SER A 30 7.53 3.23 -5.51
C SER A 30 6.03 2.91 -5.34
N THR A 31 5.42 2.28 -6.36
CA THR A 31 4.01 1.88 -6.32
C THR A 31 3.75 0.80 -5.27
N LYS A 32 4.65 -0.18 -5.13
CA LYS A 32 4.56 -1.21 -4.08
C LYS A 32 4.59 -0.60 -2.67
N GLY A 33 5.54 0.30 -2.41
CA GLY A 33 5.63 1.00 -1.12
C GLY A 33 4.38 1.83 -0.81
N THR A 34 3.86 2.53 -1.81
CA THR A 34 2.63 3.32 -1.69
C THR A 34 1.42 2.45 -1.40
N ALA A 35 1.24 1.35 -2.15
CA ALA A 35 0.13 0.43 -1.98
C ALA A 35 0.13 -0.25 -0.59
N ILE A 36 1.31 -0.67 -0.10
CA ILE A 36 1.47 -1.24 1.25
C ILE A 36 1.09 -0.21 2.31
N THR A 37 1.57 1.02 2.18
CA THR A 37 1.32 2.09 3.14
C THR A 37 -0.17 2.43 3.23
N VAL A 38 -0.82 2.62 2.07
CA VAL A 38 -2.27 2.88 2.00
C VAL A 38 -3.06 1.71 2.59
N GLY A 39 -2.68 0.47 2.27
CA GLY A 39 -3.32 -0.73 2.81
C GLY A 39 -3.22 -0.83 4.33
N ALA A 40 -2.05 -0.55 4.90
CA ALA A 40 -1.83 -0.57 6.35
C ALA A 40 -2.70 0.48 7.07
N ILE A 41 -2.80 1.70 6.51
CA ILE A 41 -3.66 2.75 7.07
C ILE A 41 -5.12 2.34 7.02
N ALA A 42 -5.60 1.84 5.87
CA ALA A 42 -6.98 1.40 5.71
C ALA A 42 -7.34 0.29 6.70
N LEU A 43 -6.45 -0.70 6.89
CA LEU A 43 -6.65 -1.77 7.86
C LEU A 43 -6.71 -1.24 9.30
N GLY A 44 -5.82 -0.31 9.66
CA GLY A 44 -5.82 0.32 10.99
C GLY A 44 -7.13 1.06 11.27
N VAL A 45 -7.62 1.85 10.30
CA VAL A 45 -8.90 2.55 10.40
C VAL A 45 -10.06 1.56 10.57
N LEU A 46 -10.06 0.46 9.81
CA LEU A 46 -11.09 -0.58 9.90
C LEU A 46 -11.13 -1.20 11.31
N VAL A 47 -9.97 -1.56 11.87
CA VAL A 47 -9.86 -2.13 13.21
C VAL A 47 -10.42 -1.16 14.26
N VAL A 48 -10.03 0.12 14.19
CA VAL A 48 -10.54 1.15 15.11
C VAL A 48 -12.06 1.30 14.97
N ALA A 49 -12.58 1.34 13.74
CA ALA A 49 -14.01 1.46 13.50
C ALA A 49 -14.79 0.30 14.11
N VAL A 50 -14.37 -0.94 13.84
CA VAL A 50 -14.99 -2.16 14.39
C VAL A 50 -14.94 -2.16 15.92
N PHE A 51 -13.78 -1.82 16.51
CA PHE A 51 -13.63 -1.74 17.96
C PHE A 51 -14.58 -0.71 18.59
N LEU A 52 -14.70 0.49 18.01
CA LEU A 52 -15.58 1.54 18.52
C LEU A 52 -17.05 1.13 18.46
N ILE A 53 -17.47 0.48 17.37
CA ILE A 53 -18.83 -0.06 17.23
C ILE A 53 -19.10 -1.12 18.31
N GLY A 54 -18.17 -2.07 18.47
CA GLY A 54 -18.26 -3.11 19.49
C GLY A 54 -18.31 -2.53 20.91
N ARG A 55 -17.41 -1.59 21.23
CA ARG A 55 -17.34 -0.90 22.53
C ARG A 55 -18.63 -0.16 22.85
N ARG A 56 -19.22 0.54 21.88
CA ARG A 56 -20.50 1.24 22.08
C ARG A 56 -21.63 0.27 22.39
N ARG A 57 -21.71 -0.84 21.66
CA ARG A 57 -22.74 -1.87 21.88
C ARG A 57 -22.57 -2.58 23.23
N GLY A 58 -21.35 -2.98 23.57
CA GLY A 58 -21.05 -3.63 24.85
C GLY A 58 -21.44 -2.78 26.06
N LYS A 59 -21.19 -1.46 26.01
CA LYS A 59 -21.61 -0.54 27.08
C LYS A 59 -23.14 -0.44 27.23
N ARG A 60 -23.89 -0.50 26.13
CA ARG A 60 -25.37 -0.40 26.17
C ARG A 60 -26.02 -1.68 26.68
N LEU A 61 -25.40 -2.83 26.43
CA LEU A 61 -25.92 -4.14 26.81
C LEU A 61 -25.40 -4.61 28.17
N ALA A 62 -24.58 -3.81 28.84
CA ALA A 62 -24.04 -4.16 30.15
C ALA A 62 -25.16 -4.22 31.18
N THR A 63 -25.44 -5.41 31.71
CA THR A 63 -26.34 -5.59 32.85
C THR A 63 -25.63 -5.13 34.12
N ILE A 64 -26.17 -4.10 34.77
CA ILE A 64 -25.70 -3.66 36.08
C ILE A 64 -26.34 -4.59 37.12
N VAL A 65 -25.53 -5.42 37.76
CA VAL A 65 -25.96 -6.23 38.91
C VAL A 65 -25.65 -5.44 40.18
N GLU A 66 -26.69 -4.93 40.84
CA GLU A 66 -26.56 -4.40 42.19
C GLU A 66 -26.36 -5.56 43.16
N ILE A 67 -25.16 -5.68 43.71
CA ILE A 67 -24.84 -6.69 44.71
C ILE A 67 -25.48 -6.23 46.03
N ARG A 68 -26.65 -6.79 46.36
CA ARG A 68 -27.26 -6.61 47.67
C ARG A 68 -26.72 -7.65 48.63
N ARG A 69 -25.95 -7.21 49.64
CA ARG A 69 -25.50 -8.08 50.74
C ARG A 69 -26.65 -8.22 51.74
N VAL A 70 -27.09 -9.46 51.95
CA VAL A 70 -28.02 -9.85 53.03
C VAL A 70 -27.25 -10.17 54.30
#